data_AF-A0A2S6UA10-F1
#
_entry.id   AF-A0A2S6UA10-F1
#
_cell.length_a   1.000
_cell.length_b   1.000
_cell.length_c   1.000
_cell.angle_alpha   90.00
_cell.angle_beta   90.00
_cell.angle_gamma   90.00
#
_symmetry.space_group_name_H-M   'P 1'
#
loop_
_entity.id
_entity.type
_entity.pdbx_description
1 polymer ?
#
loop_
_entity_poly.entity_id
_entity_poly.type
_entity_poly.pdbx_seq_one_letter_code
_entity_poly.pdbx_strand_id
1 'polypeptide(L)'
;MSGSFYVRVPAENKDDAGNIEFTLHGYDLPIFRDDYPRQAVTTQPGRLVLFPSSLPHRVIPFSENLERICIAFDIVPAWVI
;
A
#
# COMPACT_ATOMS: atom_id res chain seq x y z
N MET A 1 9.39 2.77 -10.31
CA MET A 1 9.31 2.07 -9.00
C MET A 1 8.71 3.05 -8.04
N SER A 2 7.84 2.62 -7.13
CA SER A 2 7.19 3.50 -6.17
C SER A 2 7.52 3.04 -4.76
N GLY A 3 7.34 3.93 -3.79
CA GLY A 3 7.60 3.59 -2.40
C GLY A 3 6.85 4.45 -1.40
N SER A 4 6.79 3.93 -0.16
CA SER A 4 6.21 4.63 0.98
C SER A 4 7.07 4.39 2.23
N PHE A 5 7.49 5.49 2.86
CA PHE A 5 8.16 5.47 4.16
C PHE A 5 7.17 5.84 5.27
N TYR A 6 7.03 4.97 6.26
CA TYR A 6 6.03 5.11 7.31
C TYR A 6 6.61 5.87 8.51
N VAL A 7 6.08 7.06 8.77
CA VAL A 7 6.47 7.89 9.93
C VAL A 7 5.63 7.53 11.15
N ARG A 8 4.32 7.32 10.95
CA ARG A 8 3.37 6.91 11.98
C ARG A 8 2.32 5.99 11.40
N VAL A 9 2.00 4.93 12.13
CA VAL A 9 0.97 3.96 11.77
C VAL A 9 -0.13 3.98 12.83
N PRO A 10 -1.40 3.73 12.46
CA PRO A 10 -2.49 3.67 13.42
C PRO A 10 -2.23 2.52 14.41
N ALA A 11 -2.42 2.79 15.71
CA ALA A 11 -2.27 1.78 16.77
C ALA A 11 -3.55 0.92 16.87
N GLU A 12 -3.92 0.27 15.77
CA GLU A 12 -5.10 -0.59 15.68
C GLU A 12 -4.68 -2.06 15.57
N ASN A 13 -5.24 -2.91 16.44
CA ASN A 13 -4.92 -4.35 16.49
C ASN A 13 -5.91 -5.22 15.70
N LYS A 14 -6.57 -4.66 14.69
CA LYS A 14 -7.64 -5.34 13.95
C LYS A 14 -7.23 -5.60 12.50
N ASP A 15 -7.26 -6.86 12.09
CA ASP A 15 -7.31 -7.34 10.70
C ASP A 15 -6.57 -6.47 9.66
N ASP A 16 -5.28 -6.25 9.86
CA ASP A 16 -4.41 -5.46 8.96
C ASP A 16 -4.85 -3.99 8.72
N ALA A 17 -5.69 -3.43 9.58
CA ALA A 17 -6.12 -2.03 9.50
C ALA A 17 -4.92 -1.07 9.39
N GLY A 18 -4.95 -0.20 8.39
CA GLY A 18 -3.88 0.76 8.11
C GLY A 18 -2.68 0.20 7.34
N ASN A 19 -2.62 -1.12 7.13
CA ASN A 19 -1.60 -1.73 6.28
C ASN A 19 -1.82 -1.41 4.80
N ILE A 20 -0.74 -1.54 4.02
CA ILE A 20 -0.81 -1.48 2.56
C ILE A 20 -1.11 -2.88 2.03
N GLU A 21 -2.12 -2.98 1.18
CA GLU A 21 -2.48 -4.21 0.48
C GLU A 21 -2.13 -4.08 -0.99
N PHE A 22 -1.52 -5.14 -1.54
CA PHE A 22 -1.27 -5.30 -2.97
C PHE A 22 -2.19 -6.36 -3.55
N THR A 23 -2.57 -6.21 -4.81
CA THR A 23 -3.48 -7.13 -5.51
C THR A 23 -3.12 -7.23 -6.98
N LEU A 24 -3.43 -8.36 -7.62
CA LEU A 24 -3.33 -8.51 -9.08
C LEU A 24 -4.61 -8.07 -9.82
N HIS A 25 -5.62 -7.64 -9.08
CA HIS A 25 -6.86 -7.07 -9.59
C HIS A 25 -7.11 -5.72 -8.95
N GLY A 26 -7.15 -4.67 -9.75
CA GLY A 26 -7.40 -3.31 -9.32
C GLY A 26 -7.99 -2.46 -10.44
N TYR A 27 -8.31 -1.20 -10.12
CA TYR A 27 -9.07 -0.31 -10.99
C TYR A 27 -10.44 -0.89 -11.36
N ASP A 28 -11.03 -0.44 -12.47
CA ASP A 28 -12.33 -0.87 -12.97
C ASP A 28 -12.23 -2.07 -13.93
N LEU A 29 -11.23 -2.94 -13.74
CA LEU A 29 -11.05 -4.13 -14.56
C LEU A 29 -12.16 -5.16 -14.26
N PRO A 30 -12.72 -5.82 -15.29
CA PRO A 30 -13.76 -6.83 -15.09
C PRO A 30 -13.24 -7.99 -14.23
N ILE A 31 -14.09 -8.41 -13.28
CA ILE A 31 -13.83 -9.55 -12.41
C ILE A 31 -14.31 -10.81 -13.13
N PHE A 32 -13.38 -11.70 -13.47
CA PHE A 32 -13.73 -13.01 -14.03
C PHE A 32 -13.78 -14.11 -12.96
N ARG A 33 -13.08 -13.90 -11.83
CA ARG A 33 -12.99 -14.81 -10.67
C ARG A 33 -12.75 -13.98 -9.41
N ASP A 34 -13.23 -14.42 -8.26
CA ASP A 34 -13.14 -13.65 -7.01
C ASP A 34 -11.86 -13.90 -6.19
N ASP A 35 -10.96 -14.75 -6.69
CA ASP A 35 -9.81 -15.32 -5.97
C ASP A 35 -8.46 -14.70 -6.38
N TYR A 36 -8.46 -13.47 -6.90
CA TYR A 36 -7.21 -12.79 -7.24
C TYR A 36 -6.28 -12.67 -6.02
N PRO A 37 -4.97 -12.95 -6.18
CA PRO A 37 -4.02 -12.83 -5.08
C PRO A 37 -4.02 -11.44 -4.46
N ARG A 38 -4.08 -11.40 -3.13
CA ARG A 38 -3.96 -10.20 -2.31
C ARG A 38 -2.91 -10.43 -1.23
N GLN A 39 -2.12 -9.41 -0.93
CA GLN A 39 -1.10 -9.48 0.10
C GLN A 39 -1.05 -8.17 0.88
N ALA A 40 -1.37 -8.24 2.17
CA ALA A 40 -1.14 -7.16 3.10
C ALA A 40 0.32 -7.16 3.56
N VAL A 41 0.93 -5.98 3.62
CA VAL A 41 2.26 -5.76 4.20
C VAL A 41 2.09 -4.94 5.47
N THR A 42 2.46 -5.55 6.61
CA THR A 42 2.38 -4.89 7.91
C THR A 42 3.21 -3.62 7.95
N THR A 43 2.56 -2.49 8.20
CA THR A 43 3.20 -1.18 8.28
C THR A 43 3.70 -0.93 9.70
N GLN A 44 4.88 -0.33 9.83
CA GLN A 44 5.50 0.01 11.11
C GLN A 44 6.24 1.35 10.97
N PRO A 45 6.33 2.19 12.02
CA PRO A 45 7.15 3.38 11.98
C PRO A 45 8.60 3.02 11.59
N GLY A 46 9.19 3.77 10.67
CA GLY A 46 10.52 3.51 10.10
C GLY A 46 10.55 2.48 8.98
N ARG A 47 9.43 1.81 8.63
CA ARG A 47 9.41 0.85 7.52
C ARG A 47 9.40 1.59 6.18
N LEU A 48 10.25 1.14 5.26
CA LEU A 48 10.23 1.51 3.85
C LEU A 48 9.65 0.36 3.03
N VAL A 49 8.60 0.62 2.27
CA VAL A 49 8.04 -0.36 1.32
C VAL A 49 8.32 0.13 -0.09
N LEU A 50 8.96 -0.70 -0.91
CA LEU A 50 9.23 -0.45 -2.33
C LEU A 50 8.46 -1.47 -3.17
N PHE A 51 7.85 -1.03 -4.26
CA PHE A 51 7.04 -1.88 -5.13
C PHE A 51 7.05 -1.40 -6.60
N PRO A 52 6.71 -2.28 -7.56
CA PRO A 52 6.51 -1.86 -8.95
C PRO A 52 5.39 -0.82 -9.03
N SER A 53 5.64 0.30 -9.72
CA SER A 53 4.69 1.41 -9.81
C SER A 53 3.35 1.02 -10.46
N SER A 54 3.35 -0.05 -11.27
CA SER A 54 2.16 -0.59 -11.92
C SER A 54 1.36 -1.56 -11.05
N LEU A 55 1.84 -1.91 -9.85
CA LEU A 55 1.16 -2.87 -8.99
C LEU A 55 0.00 -2.17 -8.25
N PRO A 56 -1.26 -2.59 -8.47
CA PRO A 56 -2.39 -2.01 -7.75
C PRO A 56 -2.24 -2.20 -6.25
N HIS A 57 -2.50 -1.13 -5.51
CA HIS A 57 -2.38 -1.10 -4.06
C HIS A 57 -3.40 -0.17 -3.42
N ARG A 58 -3.76 -0.47 -2.18
CA ARG A 58 -4.65 0.37 -1.37
C ARG A 58 -4.24 0.35 0.10
N VAL A 59 -4.76 1.30 0.86
CA VAL A 59 -4.69 1.29 2.32
C VAL A 59 -5.91 0.56 2.85
N ILE A 60 -5.71 -0.44 3.70
CA ILE A 60 -6.83 -1.11 4.39
C ILE A 60 -7.46 -0.10 5.36
N PRO A 61 -8.78 0.11 5.33
CA PRO A 61 -9.45 1.07 6.21
C PRO A 61 -9.12 0.85 7.70
N PHE A 62 -9.03 1.95 8.43
CA PHE A 62 -8.75 2.00 9.87
C PHE A 62 -9.59 3.10 10.51
N SER A 63 -9.66 3.11 11.84
CA SER A 63 -10.47 4.08 12.59
C SER A 63 -10.13 5.54 12.26
N GLU A 64 -11.14 6.36 11.99
CA GLU A 64 -11.00 7.76 11.55
C GLU A 64 -10.31 8.67 12.59
N ASN A 65 -10.30 8.26 13.86
CA ASN A 65 -9.67 9.02 14.95
C ASN A 65 -8.16 8.72 15.09
N LEU A 66 -7.61 7.82 14.28
CA LEU A 66 -6.19 7.47 14.30
C LEU A 66 -5.46 8.12 13.13
N GLU A 67 -4.20 8.47 13.34
CA GLU A 67 -3.41 9.12 12.32
C GLU A 67 -2.42 8.15 11.66
N ARG A 68 -2.42 8.14 10.33
CA ARG A 68 -1.45 7.40 9.50
C ARG A 68 -0.64 8.41 8.68
N ILE A 69 0.65 8.57 9.02
CA ILE A 69 1.55 9.48 8.29
C ILE A 69 2.58 8.65 7.54
N CYS A 70 2.64 8.85 6.22
CA CYS A 70 3.68 8.31 5.37
C CYS A 70 4.20 9.34 4.37
N ILE A 71 5.44 9.13 3.91
CA ILE A 71 6.04 9.86 2.80
C ILE A 71 6.02 8.92 1.59
N ALA A 72 5.11 9.16 0.65
CA ALA A 72 5.02 8.41 -0.61
C ALA A 72 5.87 9.10 -1.69
N PHE A 73 6.50 8.32 -2.57
CA PHE A 73 7.36 8.82 -3.62
C PHE A 73 7.45 7.85 -4.81
N ASP A 74 7.87 8.40 -5.95
CA ASP A 74 8.18 7.65 -7.16
C ASP A 74 9.67 7.77 -7.53
N ILE A 75 10.21 6.69 -8.08
CA ILE A 75 11.57 6.59 -8.60
C ILE A 75 11.46 6.34 -10.11
N VAL A 76 11.95 7.33 -10.86
CA VAL A 76 12.06 7.31 -12.32
C VAL A 76 13.55 7.11 -12.68
N PRO A 77 13.88 6.23 -13.64
CA PRO A 77 15.27 6.06 -14.08
C PRO A 77 15.81 7.35 -14.71
N ALA A 78 17.05 7.72 -14.39
CA ALA A 78 17.69 8.94 -14.88
C ALA A 78 17.90 8.99 -16.41
N TRP A 79 17.75 7.87 -17.11
CA TRP A 79 17.96 7.75 -18.56
C TRP A 79 16.67 7.84 -19.39
N VAL A 80 15.51 8.01 -18.74
CA VAL A 80 14.26 8.30 -19.42
C VAL A 80 14.15 9.82 -19.49
N ILE A 81 14.55 10.37 -20.65
CA ILE A 81 14.40 11.79 -21.02
C ILE A 81 12.99 12.03 -21.55
#